data_AF-A0A8T1V4X7-F1
#
_entry.id   AF-A0A8T1V4X7-F1
#
_cell.length_a   1.000
_cell.length_b   1.000
_cell.length_c   1.000
_cell.angle_alpha   90.00
_cell.angle_beta   90.00
_cell.angle_gamma   90.00
#
_symmetry.space_group_name_H-M   'P 1'
#
loop_
_entity.id
_entity.type
_entity.pdbx_description
1 polymer ?
#
loop_
_entity_poly.entity_id
_entity_poly.type
_entity_poly.pdbx_seq_one_letter_code
_entity_poly.pdbx_strand_id
1 'polypeptide(L)'
;MGITSTSSTPTINFSGYYRKRASSIELPEATAWFEHLQLRMQTVATGSAVHYEVQATYAPPCCQDAELVWTVSHPFDAYRRLRKQLLRRLRPGHACPAECKWLHSVVKNHFPKPKLLAANSPRTAEARRQSLLRILRTLQASLVNRGNQGCDVLVHGVCYDFAAFILGKNAKLPDIAMAMALSGCGSDQSTRNSSASFRSDCSNCQDYWEDISPFDEPFGGRSGRGYCKSDSGQ
;
A
#
# COMPACT_ATOMS: atom_id res chain seq x y z
N MET A 1 -47.40 -66.66 -16.32
CA MET A 1 -46.44 -66.30 -15.27
C MET A 1 -45.47 -65.30 -15.85
N GLY A 2 -45.51 -64.04 -15.42
CA GLY A 2 -44.57 -63.01 -15.83
C GLY A 2 -44.30 -62.11 -14.64
N ILE A 3 -43.07 -62.11 -14.14
CA ILE A 3 -42.62 -61.25 -13.04
C ILE A 3 -41.87 -60.06 -13.63
N THR A 4 -42.49 -58.89 -13.62
CA THR A 4 -41.82 -57.62 -13.92
C THR A 4 -41.13 -57.11 -12.66
N SER A 5 -39.79 -57.19 -12.65
CA SER A 5 -38.96 -56.58 -11.61
C SER A 5 -38.76 -55.10 -11.91
N THR A 6 -39.31 -54.22 -11.08
CA THR A 6 -39.01 -52.78 -11.11
C THR A 6 -37.78 -52.51 -10.24
N SER A 7 -36.64 -52.25 -10.87
CA SER A 7 -35.43 -51.75 -10.23
C SER A 7 -35.55 -50.24 -10.01
N SER A 8 -35.79 -49.83 -8.77
CA SER A 8 -35.76 -48.42 -8.36
C SER A 8 -34.33 -48.04 -7.98
N THR A 9 -33.68 -47.23 -8.80
CA THR A 9 -32.40 -46.59 -8.43
C THR A 9 -32.65 -45.39 -7.53
N PRO A 10 -31.89 -45.22 -6.43
CA PRO A 10 -31.97 -44.00 -5.63
C PRO A 10 -31.21 -42.87 -6.34
N THR A 11 -31.91 -41.79 -6.67
CA THR A 11 -31.29 -40.55 -7.15
C THR A 11 -30.60 -39.86 -5.98
N ILE A 12 -29.29 -40.05 -5.82
CA ILE A 12 -28.51 -39.33 -4.81
C ILE A 12 -28.40 -37.87 -5.24
N ASN A 13 -29.19 -37.02 -4.59
CA ASN A 13 -29.26 -35.59 -4.85
C ASN A 13 -28.02 -34.89 -4.23
N PHE A 14 -26.91 -34.83 -4.97
CA PHE A 14 -25.69 -34.13 -4.58
C PHE A 14 -25.76 -32.60 -4.71
N SER A 15 -26.95 -31.98 -4.73
CA SER A 15 -27.09 -30.53 -4.99
C SER A 15 -27.07 -29.63 -3.74
N GLY A 16 -26.98 -30.19 -2.53
CA GLY A 16 -27.08 -29.42 -1.27
C GLY A 16 -25.76 -28.99 -0.62
N TYR A 17 -24.65 -29.66 -0.87
CA TYR A 17 -23.46 -29.55 -0.01
C TYR A 17 -22.39 -28.51 -0.45
N TYR A 18 -22.60 -27.80 -1.56
CA TYR A 18 -21.62 -26.82 -2.08
C TYR A 18 -22.13 -25.39 -2.24
N ARG A 19 -23.34 -25.07 -1.78
CA ARG A 19 -23.76 -23.66 -1.62
C ARG A 19 -23.84 -23.29 -0.15
N LYS A 20 -22.71 -23.42 0.55
CA LYS A 20 -22.36 -22.38 1.52
C LYS A 20 -22.25 -21.10 0.69
N ARG A 21 -23.33 -20.31 0.64
CA ARG A 21 -23.21 -18.91 0.24
C ARG A 21 -22.03 -18.39 1.04
N ALA A 22 -21.03 -17.84 0.36
CA ALA A 22 -20.02 -17.06 1.04
C ALA A 22 -20.78 -16.07 1.91
N SER A 23 -20.78 -16.29 3.23
CA SER A 23 -21.15 -15.26 4.18
C SER A 23 -20.37 -14.04 3.74
N SER A 24 -21.05 -12.92 3.49
CA SER A 24 -20.37 -11.68 3.14
C SER A 24 -19.31 -11.44 4.21
N ILE A 25 -18.04 -11.70 3.88
CA ILE A 25 -16.95 -11.41 4.80
C ILE A 25 -16.97 -9.89 4.90
N GLU A 26 -17.41 -9.40 6.05
CA GLU A 26 -17.34 -7.99 6.37
C GLU A 26 -15.87 -7.57 6.30
N LEU A 27 -15.60 -6.43 5.68
CA LEU A 27 -14.25 -5.92 5.61
C LEU A 27 -13.80 -5.57 7.04
N PRO A 28 -12.56 -5.91 7.44
CA PRO A 28 -11.97 -5.38 8.65
C PRO A 28 -12.16 -3.86 8.71
N GLU A 29 -12.42 -3.31 9.90
CA GLU A 29 -12.63 -1.87 10.11
C GLU A 29 -11.53 -1.03 9.45
N ALA A 30 -10.28 -1.52 9.54
CA ALA A 30 -9.11 -0.88 8.98
C ALA A 30 -9.13 -0.71 7.45
N THR A 31 -9.83 -1.59 6.73
CA THR A 31 -9.95 -1.53 5.26
C THR A 31 -11.35 -1.12 4.79
N ALA A 32 -12.37 -1.25 5.64
CA ALA A 32 -13.77 -0.97 5.31
C ALA A 32 -14.01 0.50 4.91
N TRP A 33 -13.35 1.44 5.57
CA TRP A 33 -13.51 2.87 5.24
C TRP A 33 -12.99 3.23 3.85
N PHE A 34 -12.03 2.46 3.30
CA PHE A 34 -11.57 2.65 1.93
C PHE A 34 -12.64 2.31 0.88
N GLU A 35 -13.66 1.49 1.20
CA GLU A 35 -14.76 1.17 0.26
C GLU A 35 -15.56 2.43 -0.09
N HIS A 36 -15.62 3.37 0.85
CA HIS A 36 -16.36 4.63 0.72
C HIS A 36 -15.46 5.85 0.46
N LEU A 37 -14.18 5.62 0.21
CA LEU A 37 -13.21 6.66 -0.08
C LEU A 37 -13.15 6.95 -1.58
N GLN A 38 -13.28 8.20 -1.98
CA GLN A 38 -13.07 8.64 -3.35
C GLN A 38 -11.78 9.44 -3.44
N LEU A 39 -10.94 9.08 -4.41
CA LEU A 39 -9.67 9.76 -4.67
C LEU A 39 -9.73 10.54 -5.99
N ARG A 40 -9.41 11.82 -5.91
CA ARG A 40 -9.12 12.70 -7.05
C ARG A 40 -7.71 13.25 -6.91
N MET A 41 -7.09 13.60 -8.03
CA MET A 41 -5.72 14.14 -8.02
C MET A 41 -5.60 15.28 -9.01
N GLN A 42 -4.95 16.36 -8.58
CA GLN A 42 -4.60 17.50 -9.40
C GLN A 42 -3.09 17.78 -9.34
N THR A 43 -2.59 18.49 -10.35
CA THR A 43 -1.20 18.94 -10.41
C THR A 43 -1.16 20.38 -9.98
N VAL A 44 -0.34 20.70 -8.98
CA VAL A 44 -0.12 22.07 -8.51
C VAL A 44 1.33 22.44 -8.78
N ALA A 45 1.54 23.49 -9.56
CA ALA A 45 2.87 24.06 -9.78
C ALA A 45 3.07 25.24 -8.81
N THR A 46 4.16 25.19 -8.04
CA THR A 46 4.55 26.25 -7.12
C THR A 46 5.98 26.65 -7.47
N GLY A 47 6.12 27.73 -8.25
CA GLY A 47 7.40 28.13 -8.84
C GLY A 47 7.94 27.04 -9.77
N SER A 48 9.16 26.55 -9.49
CA SER A 48 9.80 25.47 -10.26
C SER A 48 9.40 24.06 -9.80
N ALA A 49 8.72 23.94 -8.66
CA ALA A 49 8.34 22.67 -8.06
C ALA A 49 6.94 22.23 -8.49
N VAL A 50 6.78 20.93 -8.78
CA VAL A 50 5.49 20.31 -9.10
C VAL A 50 5.09 19.39 -7.96
N HIS A 51 3.90 19.64 -7.43
CA HIS A 51 3.24 18.81 -6.43
C HIS A 51 2.01 18.12 -7.03
N TYR A 52 1.69 16.96 -6.48
CA TYR A 52 0.49 16.20 -6.81
C TYR A 52 -0.39 16.19 -5.58
N GLU A 53 -1.51 16.86 -5.72
CA GLU A 53 -2.46 17.08 -4.66
C GLU A 53 -3.58 16.05 -4.79
N VAL A 54 -3.75 15.22 -3.75
CA VAL A 54 -4.79 14.22 -3.66
C VAL A 54 -5.91 14.79 -2.83
N GLN A 55 -7.07 14.98 -3.45
CA GLN A 55 -8.31 15.25 -2.76
C GLN A 55 -8.97 13.91 -2.44
N ALA A 56 -9.21 13.68 -1.15
CA ALA A 56 -9.83 12.49 -0.62
C ALA A 56 -11.18 12.87 -0.02
N THR A 57 -12.19 12.09 -0.38
CA THR A 57 -13.58 12.30 0.01
C THR A 57 -14.12 11.02 0.58
N TYR A 58 -14.48 11.00 1.85
CA TYR A 58 -15.07 9.86 2.52
C TYR A 58 -16.56 10.13 2.77
N ALA A 59 -17.41 9.28 2.23
CA ALA A 59 -18.85 9.33 2.42
C ALA A 59 -19.27 8.17 3.34
N PRO A 60 -19.48 8.39 4.64
CA PRO A 60 -19.84 7.32 5.57
C PRO A 60 -21.07 6.55 5.07
N PRO A 61 -21.14 5.22 5.26
CA PRO A 61 -22.30 4.42 4.84
C PRO A 61 -23.58 4.78 5.61
N CYS A 62 -23.45 5.37 6.79
CA CYS A 62 -24.57 5.79 7.62
C CYS A 62 -25.02 7.20 7.24
N CYS A 63 -26.31 7.35 6.91
CA CYS A 63 -26.89 8.60 6.38
C CYS A 63 -26.91 9.80 7.35
N GLN A 64 -26.41 9.63 8.57
CA GLN A 64 -26.41 10.67 9.61
C GLN A 64 -25.08 11.43 9.68
N ASP A 65 -24.01 10.85 9.15
CA ASP A 65 -22.68 11.45 9.20
C ASP A 65 -22.41 12.29 7.95
N ALA A 66 -21.78 13.44 8.16
CA ALA A 66 -21.41 14.32 7.07
C ALA A 66 -20.25 13.75 6.26
N GLU A 67 -20.23 14.06 4.96
CA GLU A 67 -19.12 13.76 4.07
C GLU A 67 -17.84 14.47 4.56
N LEU A 68 -16.74 13.73 4.67
CA LEU A 68 -15.44 14.26 5.04
C LEU A 68 -14.62 14.48 3.77
N VAL A 69 -14.15 15.71 3.54
CA VAL A 69 -13.28 16.05 2.41
C VAL A 69 -11.99 16.64 2.95
N TRP A 70 -10.86 16.10 2.52
CA TRP A 70 -9.55 16.64 2.83
C TRP A 70 -8.62 16.53 1.63
N THR A 71 -7.51 17.24 1.74
CA THR A 71 -6.53 17.31 0.66
C THR A 71 -5.13 17.13 1.22
N VAL A 72 -4.30 16.35 0.53
CA VAL A 72 -2.88 16.18 0.83
C VAL A 72 -2.04 16.50 -0.40
N SER A 73 -1.02 17.33 -0.22
CA SER A 73 -0.10 17.71 -1.29
C SER A 73 1.26 17.03 -1.11
N HIS A 74 1.72 16.34 -2.15
CA HIS A 74 2.95 15.56 -2.12
C HIS A 74 3.84 15.87 -3.32
N PRO A 75 5.15 16.12 -3.13
CA PRO A 75 6.09 16.18 -4.25
C PRO A 75 6.30 14.78 -4.85
N PHE A 76 6.79 14.70 -6.10
CA PHE A 76 7.02 13.42 -6.77
C PHE A 76 7.89 12.44 -5.96
N ASP A 77 8.88 12.95 -5.24
CA ASP A 77 9.77 12.13 -4.43
C ASP A 77 9.07 11.44 -3.25
N ALA A 78 7.98 12.02 -2.73
CA ALA A 78 7.16 11.34 -1.72
C ALA A 78 6.51 10.07 -2.30
N TYR A 79 6.00 10.13 -3.53
CA TYR A 79 5.47 8.94 -4.22
C TYR A 79 6.56 7.91 -4.52
N ARG A 80 7.79 8.34 -4.81
CA ARG A 80 8.93 7.42 -4.97
C ARG A 80 9.27 6.70 -3.66
N ARG A 81 9.17 7.39 -2.52
CA ARG A 81 9.33 6.77 -1.20
C ARG A 81 8.21 5.77 -0.91
N LEU A 82 6.95 6.15 -1.18
CA LEU A 82 5.80 5.25 -1.08
C LEU A 82 6.01 3.98 -1.92
N ARG A 83 6.42 4.12 -3.18
CA ARG A 83 6.73 2.96 -4.04
C ARG A 83 7.76 2.03 -3.40
N LYS A 84 8.85 2.59 -2.85
CA LYS A 84 9.89 1.78 -2.17
C LYS A 84 9.32 1.07 -0.93
N GLN A 85 8.51 1.75 -0.13
CA GLN A 85 7.84 1.16 1.03
C GLN A 85 6.93 0.00 0.61
N LEU A 86 6.03 0.23 -0.35
CA LEU A 86 5.12 -0.79 -0.87
C LEU A 86 5.85 -2.02 -1.42
N LEU A 87 6.89 -1.83 -2.24
CA LEU A 87 7.67 -2.96 -2.78
C LEU A 87 8.38 -3.76 -1.70
N ARG A 88 8.84 -3.11 -0.62
CA ARG A 88 9.41 -3.80 0.55
C ARG A 88 8.34 -4.57 1.33
N ARG A 89 7.18 -3.97 1.57
CA ARG A 89 6.06 -4.62 2.28
C ARG A 89 5.53 -5.83 1.53
N LEU A 90 5.30 -5.69 0.23
CA LEU A 90 4.73 -6.73 -0.62
C LEU A 90 5.63 -7.96 -0.80
N ARG A 91 6.92 -7.87 -0.42
CA ARG A 91 7.93 -8.96 -0.38
C ARG A 91 7.98 -9.81 -1.67
N PRO A 92 9.04 -9.73 -2.49
CA PRO A 92 9.12 -10.41 -3.80
C PRO A 92 8.87 -11.93 -3.84
N GLY A 93 8.84 -12.63 -2.70
CA GLY A 93 8.56 -14.06 -2.58
C GLY A 93 7.41 -14.41 -1.63
N HIS A 94 6.55 -13.46 -1.27
CA HIS A 94 5.39 -13.77 -0.42
C HIS A 94 4.41 -14.68 -1.17
N ALA A 95 4.22 -15.88 -0.65
CA ALA A 95 3.27 -16.85 -1.14
C ALA A 95 1.96 -16.76 -0.34
N CYS A 96 0.91 -16.29 -0.98
CA CYS A 96 -0.45 -16.23 -0.44
C CYS A 96 -1.46 -16.39 -1.58
N PRO A 97 -2.72 -16.75 -1.27
CA PRO A 97 -3.79 -16.75 -2.26
C PRO A 97 -4.25 -15.33 -2.67
N ALA A 98 -3.84 -14.30 -1.93
CA ALA A 98 -4.17 -12.89 -2.21
C ALA A 98 -3.34 -12.30 -3.37
N GLU A 99 -3.69 -11.08 -3.77
CA GLU A 99 -3.12 -10.38 -4.93
C GLU A 99 -1.69 -9.84 -4.72
N CYS A 100 -1.01 -10.13 -3.61
CA CYS A 100 0.30 -9.55 -3.27
C CYS A 100 1.33 -9.60 -4.41
N LYS A 101 1.48 -10.75 -5.07
CA LYS A 101 2.42 -10.94 -6.18
C LYS A 101 2.05 -10.05 -7.38
N TRP A 102 0.76 -10.00 -7.71
CA TRP A 102 0.25 -9.16 -8.79
C TRP A 102 0.44 -7.67 -8.46
N LEU A 103 0.04 -7.25 -7.26
CA LEU A 103 0.16 -5.86 -6.82
C LEU A 103 1.62 -5.40 -6.77
N HIS A 104 2.53 -6.27 -6.34
CA HIS A 104 3.98 -6.01 -6.41
C HIS A 104 4.42 -5.73 -7.86
N SER A 105 3.99 -6.57 -8.81
CA SER A 105 4.28 -6.36 -10.24
C SER A 105 3.70 -5.03 -10.74
N VAL A 106 2.46 -4.71 -10.36
CA VAL A 106 1.81 -3.46 -10.75
C VAL A 106 2.58 -2.24 -10.25
N VAL A 107 2.88 -2.20 -8.95
CA VAL A 107 3.65 -1.12 -8.32
C VAL A 107 5.08 -1.06 -8.86
N LYS A 108 5.67 -2.19 -9.23
CA LYS A 108 7.02 -2.20 -9.82
C LYS A 108 7.02 -1.62 -11.24
N ASN A 109 6.06 -2.01 -12.07
CA ASN A 109 6.13 -1.80 -13.51
C ASN A 109 5.37 -0.55 -13.99
N HIS A 110 4.27 -0.18 -13.34
CA HIS A 110 3.40 0.92 -13.77
C HIS A 110 3.64 2.24 -13.04
N PHE A 111 4.46 2.23 -11.97
CA PHE A 111 4.81 3.48 -11.30
C PHE A 111 5.60 4.39 -12.25
N PRO A 112 5.28 5.69 -12.34
CA PRO A 112 6.01 6.62 -13.17
C PRO A 112 7.50 6.64 -12.82
N LYS A 113 8.35 6.57 -13.85
CA LYS A 113 9.80 6.64 -13.70
C LYS A 113 10.27 8.11 -13.60
N PRO A 114 11.34 8.39 -12.86
CA PRO A 114 12.00 9.69 -12.92
C PRO A 114 12.45 9.97 -14.36
N LYS A 115 12.26 11.20 -14.83
CA LYS A 115 12.84 11.67 -16.10
C LYS A 115 13.93 12.66 -15.75
N LEU A 116 15.11 12.51 -16.33
CA LEU A 116 16.25 13.43 -16.13
C LEU A 116 16.06 14.75 -16.90
N LEU A 117 15.32 14.72 -18.00
CA LEU A 117 15.04 15.89 -18.83
C LEU A 117 13.55 16.26 -18.77
N ALA A 118 13.26 17.56 -18.74
CA ALA A 118 11.90 18.12 -18.75
C ALA A 118 10.97 17.50 -17.68
N ALA A 119 11.53 17.19 -16.50
CA ALA A 119 10.83 16.51 -15.42
C ALA A 119 9.53 17.20 -15.01
N ASN A 120 9.49 18.54 -15.09
CA ASN A 120 8.38 19.37 -14.66
C ASN A 120 7.60 19.97 -15.84
N SER A 121 7.84 19.50 -17.06
CA SER A 121 7.02 19.92 -18.21
C SER A 121 5.54 19.55 -17.97
N PRO A 122 4.57 20.41 -18.37
CA PRO A 122 3.14 20.16 -18.13
C PRO A 122 2.69 18.79 -18.62
N ARG A 123 3.15 18.36 -19.80
CA ARG A 123 2.86 17.03 -20.36
C ARG A 123 3.40 15.89 -19.49
N THR A 124 4.62 16.02 -18.97
CA THR A 124 5.18 15.00 -18.08
C THR A 124 4.50 15.00 -16.72
N ALA A 125 4.18 16.18 -16.19
CA ALA A 125 3.46 16.32 -14.93
C ALA A 125 2.07 15.66 -15.01
N GLU A 126 1.31 15.92 -16.07
CA GLU A 126 -0.01 15.33 -16.29
C GLU A 126 0.03 13.80 -16.48
N ALA A 127 0.95 13.29 -17.30
CA ALA A 127 1.12 11.85 -17.47
C ALA A 127 1.50 11.15 -16.15
N ARG A 128 2.32 11.80 -15.31
CA ARG A 128 2.64 11.33 -13.96
C ARG A 128 1.40 11.35 -13.07
N ARG A 129 0.65 12.46 -13.04
CA ARG A 129 -0.60 12.59 -12.25
C ARG A 129 -1.56 11.43 -12.53
N GLN A 130 -1.85 11.15 -13.80
CA GLN A 130 -2.73 10.05 -14.21
C GLN A 130 -2.20 8.68 -13.74
N SER A 131 -0.90 8.45 -13.88
CA SER A 131 -0.27 7.18 -13.48
C SER A 131 -0.28 7.01 -11.96
N LEU A 132 0.00 8.06 -11.19
CA LEU A 132 -0.04 8.05 -9.73
C LEU A 132 -1.46 7.78 -9.22
N LEU A 133 -2.46 8.50 -9.74
CA LEU A 133 -3.85 8.30 -9.37
C LEU A 133 -4.32 6.86 -9.67
N ARG A 134 -3.91 6.30 -10.82
CA ARG A 134 -4.20 4.91 -11.17
C ARG A 134 -3.62 3.96 -10.12
N ILE A 135 -2.35 4.11 -9.73
CA ILE A 135 -1.72 3.27 -8.71
C ILE A 135 -2.45 3.38 -7.36
N LEU A 136 -2.80 4.60 -6.92
CA LEU A 136 -3.52 4.77 -5.66
C LEU A 136 -4.89 4.07 -5.67
N ARG A 137 -5.64 4.19 -6.77
CA ARG A 137 -6.92 3.48 -6.93
C ARG A 137 -6.75 1.98 -7.01
N THR A 138 -5.69 1.48 -7.64
CA THR A 138 -5.39 0.05 -7.66
C THR A 138 -5.05 -0.48 -6.26
N LEU A 139 -4.25 0.26 -5.48
CA LEU A 139 -3.97 -0.08 -4.08
C LEU A 139 -5.25 -0.14 -3.26
N GLN A 140 -6.09 0.89 -3.36
CA GLN A 140 -7.39 0.95 -2.72
C GLN A 140 -8.26 -0.27 -3.09
N ALA A 141 -8.40 -0.57 -4.39
CA ALA A 141 -9.17 -1.70 -4.88
C ALA A 141 -8.69 -3.04 -4.32
N SER A 142 -7.37 -3.26 -4.25
CA SER A 142 -6.81 -4.46 -3.63
C SER A 142 -7.03 -4.51 -2.12
N LEU A 143 -7.00 -3.36 -1.42
CA LEU A 143 -7.24 -3.30 0.02
C LEU A 143 -8.71 -3.55 0.40
N VAL A 144 -9.67 -3.18 -0.45
CA VAL A 144 -11.11 -3.46 -0.23
C VAL A 144 -11.55 -4.79 -0.85
N ASN A 145 -10.67 -5.49 -1.57
CA ASN A 145 -11.00 -6.79 -2.12
C ASN A 145 -11.12 -7.82 -0.98
N ARG A 146 -12.32 -8.38 -0.78
CA ARG A 146 -12.60 -9.36 0.27
C ARG A 146 -11.72 -10.62 0.18
N GLY A 147 -11.29 -10.99 -1.02
CA GLY A 147 -10.36 -12.12 -1.23
C GLY A 147 -8.93 -11.87 -0.70
N ASN A 148 -8.58 -10.61 -0.43
CA ASN A 148 -7.27 -10.23 0.08
C ASN A 148 -7.22 -10.08 1.61
N GLN A 149 -8.36 -10.15 2.31
CA GLN A 149 -8.43 -9.86 3.76
C GLN A 149 -7.75 -10.92 4.63
N GLY A 150 -7.50 -12.12 4.10
CA GLY A 150 -6.73 -13.17 4.79
C GLY A 150 -5.22 -12.98 4.73
N CYS A 151 -4.71 -11.86 4.20
CA CYS A 151 -3.29 -11.61 4.02
C CYS A 151 -2.81 -10.42 4.86
N ASP A 152 -2.05 -10.72 5.93
CA ASP A 152 -1.50 -9.70 6.84
C ASP A 152 -0.61 -8.67 6.15
N VAL A 153 0.09 -9.07 5.09
CA VAL A 153 0.94 -8.15 4.31
C VAL A 153 0.10 -7.03 3.70
N LEU A 154 -1.08 -7.34 3.18
CA LEU A 154 -1.98 -6.33 2.61
C LEU A 154 -2.73 -5.57 3.70
N VAL A 155 -3.41 -6.30 4.59
CA VAL A 155 -4.35 -5.72 5.57
C VAL A 155 -3.65 -4.89 6.64
N HIS A 156 -2.41 -5.23 7.01
CA HIS A 156 -1.65 -4.43 7.97
C HIS A 156 -0.57 -3.60 7.27
N GLY A 157 0.34 -4.24 6.54
CA GLY A 157 1.53 -3.57 6.01
C GLY A 157 1.21 -2.51 4.95
N VAL A 158 0.51 -2.93 3.88
CA VAL A 158 0.17 -2.04 2.77
C VAL A 158 -0.93 -1.05 3.16
N CYS A 159 -1.92 -1.51 3.92
CA CYS A 159 -3.00 -0.69 4.46
C CYS A 159 -2.44 0.50 5.25
N TYR A 160 -1.54 0.25 6.20
CA TYR A 160 -0.92 1.30 7.00
C TYR A 160 -0.16 2.33 6.16
N ASP A 161 0.73 1.86 5.27
CA ASP A 161 1.53 2.76 4.43
C ASP A 161 0.64 3.58 3.48
N PHE A 162 -0.47 3.00 2.98
CA PHE A 162 -1.45 3.70 2.14
C PHE A 162 -2.28 4.72 2.95
N ALA A 163 -2.82 4.33 4.09
CA ALA A 163 -3.59 5.20 4.98
C ALA A 163 -2.76 6.42 5.41
N ALA A 164 -1.55 6.19 5.92
CA ALA A 164 -0.64 7.25 6.35
C ALA A 164 -0.32 8.23 5.21
N PHE A 165 -0.18 7.74 3.98
CA PHE A 165 0.10 8.58 2.82
C PHE A 165 -1.10 9.45 2.41
N ILE A 166 -2.33 8.89 2.44
CA ILE A 166 -3.56 9.59 2.05
C ILE A 166 -4.06 10.56 3.13
N LEU A 167 -3.87 10.23 4.40
CA LEU A 167 -4.21 11.13 5.52
C LEU A 167 -3.19 12.26 5.67
N GLY A 168 -1.91 11.97 5.40
CA GLY A 168 -0.82 12.93 5.51
C GLY A 168 -0.68 13.46 6.95
N LYS A 169 -0.33 14.74 7.09
CA LYS A 169 -0.19 15.42 8.40
C LYS A 169 -1.48 16.10 8.87
N ASN A 170 -2.64 15.79 8.28
CA ASN A 170 -3.89 16.48 8.61
C ASN A 170 -4.36 16.07 10.00
N ALA A 171 -4.03 16.85 11.03
CA ALA A 171 -4.25 16.55 12.46
C ALA A 171 -5.72 16.36 12.90
N LYS A 172 -6.72 16.68 12.05
CA LYS A 172 -8.15 16.52 12.38
C LYS A 172 -8.76 15.17 11.98
N LEU A 173 -8.17 14.49 11.00
CA LEU A 173 -8.55 13.16 10.54
C LEU A 173 -7.79 11.97 11.15
N PRO A 174 -6.57 12.08 11.75
CA PRO A 174 -5.79 10.91 12.12
C PRO A 174 -6.42 10.22 13.32
N ASP A 175 -7.01 10.95 14.27
CA ASP A 175 -7.58 10.29 15.45
C ASP A 175 -8.76 9.38 15.09
N ILE A 176 -9.62 9.78 14.14
CA ILE A 176 -10.79 8.99 13.72
C ILE A 176 -10.39 7.90 12.71
N ALA A 177 -9.57 8.22 11.71
CA ALA A 177 -9.16 7.26 10.68
C ALA A 177 -8.06 6.29 11.13
N MET A 178 -7.15 6.74 12.01
CA MET A 178 -6.15 5.87 12.65
C MET A 178 -6.77 5.05 13.77
N ALA A 179 -7.78 5.55 14.50
CA ALA A 179 -8.60 4.69 15.33
C ALA A 179 -9.27 3.60 14.48
N MET A 180 -9.94 3.93 13.37
CA MET A 180 -10.51 2.90 12.47
C MET A 180 -9.44 1.94 11.90
N ALA A 181 -8.24 2.43 11.56
CA ALA A 181 -7.14 1.62 11.03
C ALA A 181 -6.43 0.73 12.07
N LEU A 182 -6.47 1.10 13.35
CA LEU A 182 -5.76 0.42 14.45
C LEU A 182 -6.71 -0.27 15.46
N SER A 183 -8.02 0.01 15.41
CA SER A 183 -9.07 -0.52 16.30
C SER A 183 -9.25 -2.04 16.18
N GLY A 184 -8.80 -2.65 15.08
CA GLY A 184 -8.74 -4.11 14.90
C GLY A 184 -7.77 -4.86 15.83
N CYS A 185 -7.18 -4.22 16.85
CA CYS A 185 -6.31 -4.84 17.85
C CYS A 185 -6.96 -5.02 19.25
N GLY A 186 -8.28 -4.81 19.36
CA GLY A 186 -9.01 -4.93 20.62
C GLY A 186 -9.58 -6.33 20.91
N SER A 187 -8.78 -7.20 21.53
CA SER A 187 -9.14 -8.35 22.40
C SER A 187 -10.57 -8.92 22.34
N ASP A 188 -10.71 -10.12 21.74
CA ASP A 188 -11.78 -11.05 22.13
C ASP A 188 -11.29 -12.02 23.21
N GLN A 189 -11.73 -11.72 24.44
CA GLN A 189 -12.00 -12.59 25.59
C GLN A 189 -11.21 -13.91 25.71
N SER A 190 -10.09 -13.86 26.42
CA SER A 190 -9.69 -14.95 27.32
C SER A 190 -10.34 -14.72 28.69
N THR A 191 -11.60 -15.12 28.84
CA THR A 191 -12.18 -15.38 30.16
C THR A 191 -11.53 -16.63 30.74
N ARG A 192 -10.48 -16.46 31.53
CA ARG A 192 -10.18 -17.32 32.70
C ARG A 192 -8.95 -16.82 33.46
N ASN A 193 -9.26 -16.26 34.64
CA ASN A 193 -8.48 -16.22 35.87
C ASN A 193 -7.03 -16.68 35.78
N SER A 194 -6.09 -15.77 36.01
CA SER A 194 -5.01 -15.98 36.99
C SER A 194 -4.33 -14.66 37.32
N SER A 195 -4.57 -14.21 38.55
CA SER A 195 -3.76 -13.26 39.28
C SER A 195 -2.33 -13.79 39.45
N ALA A 196 -1.33 -13.09 38.93
CA ALA A 196 0.01 -13.00 39.51
C ALA A 196 0.76 -11.83 38.88
N SER A 197 1.09 -10.85 39.72
CA SER A 197 2.00 -9.75 39.44
C SER A 197 3.43 -10.27 39.22
N PHE A 198 4.04 -9.93 38.09
CA PHE A 198 5.49 -9.88 37.96
C PHE A 198 5.88 -8.59 37.25
N ARG A 199 6.56 -7.70 37.98
CA ARG A 199 7.36 -6.63 37.36
C ARG A 199 8.54 -7.31 36.66
N SER A 200 8.66 -7.08 35.35
CA SER A 200 9.85 -7.43 34.60
C SER A 200 10.44 -6.15 34.02
N ASP A 201 11.50 -5.67 34.67
CA ASP A 201 12.46 -4.74 34.10
C ASP A 201 13.25 -5.45 32.99
N CYS A 202 13.20 -4.92 31.77
CA CYS A 202 14.12 -5.29 30.70
C CYS A 202 14.43 -4.07 29.81
N SER A 203 15.48 -3.36 30.21
CA SER A 203 16.55 -2.76 29.40
C SER A 203 16.20 -1.95 28.14
N ASN A 204 16.50 -0.65 28.30
CA ASN A 204 16.87 0.35 27.30
C ASN A 204 17.67 -0.21 26.11
N CYS A 205 17.10 -0.22 24.90
CA CYS A 205 17.84 -0.36 23.64
C CYS A 205 17.90 1.01 22.97
N GLN A 206 18.96 1.76 23.26
CA GLN A 206 19.42 2.87 22.41
C GLN A 206 19.96 2.25 21.12
N ASP A 207 19.25 2.43 20.01
CA ASP A 207 19.83 2.28 18.67
C ASP A 207 20.14 3.69 18.14
N TYR A 208 21.40 4.04 18.32
CA TYR A 208 22.10 5.19 17.79
C TYR A 208 22.37 4.91 16.31
N TRP A 209 21.78 5.67 15.38
CA TRP A 209 22.23 5.67 13.99
C TRP A 209 22.56 7.10 13.57
N GLU A 210 23.84 7.24 13.26
CA GLU A 210 24.54 8.46 12.94
C GLU A 210 23.94 9.19 11.74
N ASP A 211 23.82 10.49 11.94
CA ASP A 211 23.56 11.53 10.96
C ASP A 211 24.76 11.60 10.01
N ILE A 212 24.60 11.15 8.75
CA ILE A 212 25.59 11.37 7.69
C ILE A 212 24.90 11.97 6.47
N SER A 213 24.93 13.30 6.40
CA SER A 213 25.19 14.13 5.21
C SER A 213 25.19 15.59 5.68
N PRO A 214 26.16 16.45 5.31
CA PRO A 214 26.27 16.87 3.92
C PRO A 214 27.67 17.18 3.39
N PHE A 215 27.80 17.04 2.05
CA PHE A 215 28.65 17.81 1.13
C PHE A 215 29.92 18.48 1.69
N ASP A 216 31.08 18.07 1.17
CA ASP A 216 32.08 19.02 0.66
C ASP A 216 32.95 18.37 -0.42
N GLU A 217 32.98 19.01 -1.59
CA GLU A 217 34.05 18.88 -2.59
C GLU A 217 35.39 19.29 -1.98
N PRO A 218 36.50 18.79 -2.54
CA PRO A 218 37.50 19.77 -2.94
C PRO A 218 38.04 19.55 -4.36
N PHE A 219 38.10 20.66 -5.09
CA PHE A 219 38.92 20.86 -6.27
C PHE A 219 40.42 20.69 -5.97
N GLY A 220 41.12 20.10 -6.94
CA GLY A 220 42.59 20.06 -7.06
C GLY A 220 43.02 18.69 -7.57
N GLY A 221 43.63 18.46 -8.72
CA GLY A 221 44.46 19.30 -9.58
C GLY A 221 45.67 18.46 -10.00
N ARG A 222 45.71 18.04 -11.28
CA ARG A 222 46.87 17.58 -12.08
C ARG A 222 47.92 16.65 -11.46
N SER A 223 48.15 15.49 -12.11
CA SER A 223 49.38 15.18 -12.87
C SER A 223 49.30 13.78 -13.49
N GLY A 224 49.85 13.59 -14.70
CA GLY A 224 50.08 12.26 -15.26
C GLY A 224 49.84 12.12 -16.77
N ARG A 225 50.75 12.68 -17.57
CA ARG A 225 50.92 12.33 -18.99
C ARG A 225 51.37 10.87 -19.11
N GLY A 226 50.77 10.12 -20.03
CA GLY A 226 51.29 8.84 -20.52
C GLY A 226 51.13 8.77 -22.03
N TYR A 227 52.16 9.19 -22.77
CA TYR A 227 52.31 8.91 -24.20
C TYR A 227 52.90 7.51 -24.35
N CYS A 228 52.25 6.61 -25.09
CA CYS A 228 52.88 5.41 -25.62
C CYS A 228 53.10 5.60 -27.12
N LYS A 229 54.34 5.93 -27.47
CA LYS A 229 54.94 5.70 -28.80
C LYS A 229 55.55 4.31 -28.75
N SER A 230 55.24 3.46 -29.73
CA SER A 230 56.04 2.29 -30.05
C SER A 230 56.43 2.39 -31.52
N ASP A 231 57.71 2.17 -31.73
CA ASP A 231 58.49 2.55 -32.89
C ASP A 231 58.41 1.50 -34.02
N SER A 232 58.80 2.02 -35.17
CA SER A 232 59.08 1.43 -36.47
C SER A 232 60.10 0.27 -36.41
N GLY A 233 59.94 -0.73 -37.27
CA GLY A 233 60.95 -1.76 -37.54
C GLY A 233 60.81 -2.28 -38.97
N GLN A 234 61.70 -1.75 -39.83
CA GLN A 234 62.19 -2.16 -41.16
C GLN A 234 61.40 -3.17 -42.00
#